data_AF-A0A2E7EV99-F1
#
_entry.id   AF-A0A2E7EV99-F1
#
_cell.length_a   1.000
_cell.length_b   1.000
_cell.length_c   1.000
_cell.angle_alpha   90.00
_cell.angle_beta   90.00
_cell.angle_gamma   90.00
#
_symmetry.space_group_name_H-M   'P 1'
#
loop_
_entity.id
_entity.type
_entity.pdbx_description
1 polymer ?
#
loop_
_entity_poly.entity_id
_entity_poly.type
_entity_poly.pdbx_seq_one_letter_code
_entity_poly.pdbx_strand_id
1 'polypeptide(L)'
;MGYPVRRQHPIGDYIVDFAITSVRLAIEIDGGIHSLHTVKARDERREADLKERGWRILRIPNADAFHPEHLHRLVNSALQDLD
;
A
#
# COMPACT_ATOMS: atom_id res chain seq x y z
N MET A 1 20.61 3.51 0.00
CA MET A 1 19.88 4.74 0.37
C MET A 1 18.61 4.32 1.11
N GLY A 2 18.14 5.11 2.06
CA GLY A 2 16.91 4.81 2.81
C GLY A 2 15.74 5.64 2.32
N TYR A 3 14.55 5.05 2.27
CA TYR A 3 13.30 5.76 2.00
C TYR A 3 12.62 6.10 3.33
N PRO A 4 12.31 7.38 3.61
CA PRO A 4 11.53 7.74 4.80
C PRO A 4 10.12 7.14 4.70
N VAL A 5 9.77 6.29 5.67
CA VAL A 5 8.45 5.67 5.76
C VAL A 5 7.61 6.41 6.80
N ARG A 6 6.42 6.83 6.42
CA ARG A 6 5.40 7.38 7.33
C ARG A 6 4.39 6.29 7.66
N ARG A 7 3.93 6.24 8.90
CA ARG A 7 2.83 5.37 9.34
C ARG A 7 1.52 6.16 9.37
N GLN A 8 0.40 5.51 9.07
CA GLN A 8 -0.96 6.07 9.11
C GLN A 8 -1.05 7.40 8.36
N HIS A 9 -0.66 7.38 7.08
CA HIS A 9 -0.55 8.60 6.29
C HIS A 9 -1.88 8.94 5.60
N PRO A 10 -2.43 10.16 5.80
CA PRO A 10 -3.63 10.59 5.08
C PRO A 10 -3.30 10.94 3.62
N ILE A 11 -4.13 10.46 2.70
CA ILE A 11 -4.11 10.76 1.27
C ILE A 11 -5.54 11.02 0.81
N GLY A 12 -5.90 12.29 0.65
CA GLY A 12 -7.30 12.67 0.41
C GLY A 12 -8.18 12.19 1.57
N ASP A 13 -9.25 11.46 1.24
CA ASP A 13 -10.21 10.93 2.22
C ASP A 13 -9.79 9.58 2.83
N TYR A 14 -8.59 9.08 2.49
CA TYR A 14 -8.10 7.76 2.90
C TYR A 14 -6.92 7.87 3.86
N ILE A 15 -6.77 6.89 4.76
CA ILE A 15 -5.57 6.72 5.59
C ILE A 15 -4.94 5.37 5.22
N VAL A 16 -3.69 5.41 4.76
CA VAL A 16 -2.91 4.22 4.42
C VAL A 16 -2.00 3.82 5.57
N ASP A 17 -1.74 2.53 5.75
CA ASP A 17 -0.95 2.03 6.90
C ASP A 17 0.47 2.58 6.89
N PHE A 18 1.09 2.60 5.71
CA PHE A 18 2.40 3.23 5.51
C PHE A 18 2.49 3.95 4.17
N ALA A 19 3.38 4.94 4.09
CA ALA A 19 3.63 5.69 2.87
C ALA A 19 5.10 6.09 2.73
N ILE A 20 5.62 6.00 1.50
CA ILE A 20 6.86 6.62 1.07
C ILE A 20 6.49 7.78 0.15
N THR A 21 6.41 8.98 0.73
CA THR A 21 5.84 10.16 0.05
C THR A 21 6.69 10.65 -1.13
N SER A 22 8.01 10.43 -1.09
CA SER A 22 8.94 10.85 -2.15
C SER A 22 8.69 10.14 -3.47
N VAL A 23 8.14 8.92 -3.44
CA VAL A 23 7.84 8.10 -4.63
C VAL A 23 6.35 7.76 -4.75
N ARG A 24 5.50 8.40 -3.92
CA ARG A 24 4.05 8.17 -3.85
C ARG A 24 3.66 6.69 -3.79
N LEU A 25 4.36 5.93 -2.95
CA LEU A 25 4.03 4.52 -2.68
C LEU A 25 3.24 4.44 -1.37
N ALA A 26 2.00 3.99 -1.44
CA ALA A 26 1.19 3.57 -0.30
C ALA A 26 1.40 2.06 -0.07
N ILE A 27 1.54 1.65 1.19
CA ILE A 27 1.68 0.25 1.58
C ILE A 27 0.56 -0.07 2.57
N GLU A 28 -0.22 -1.11 2.29
CA GLU A 28 -1.36 -1.54 3.12
C GLU A 28 -1.17 -3.00 3.53
N ILE A 29 -1.46 -3.30 4.80
CA ILE A 29 -1.42 -4.67 5.31
C ILE A 29 -2.82 -5.27 5.18
N ASP A 30 -2.97 -6.28 4.34
CA ASP A 30 -4.26 -6.92 4.08
C ASP A 30 -4.53 -8.04 5.08
N GLY A 31 -5.50 -7.81 5.96
CA GLY A 31 -5.98 -8.77 6.96
C GLY A 31 -6.89 -9.87 6.41
N GLY A 32 -7.20 -9.88 5.11
CA GLY A 32 -7.92 -10.98 4.44
C GLY A 32 -9.44 -10.99 4.62
N ILE A 33 -10.07 -9.93 5.13
CA ILE A 33 -11.53 -9.83 5.29
C ILE A 33 -12.19 -9.21 4.04
N HIS A 34 -11.70 -9.56 2.85
CA HIS A 34 -12.13 -8.96 1.58
C HIS A 34 -13.20 -9.75 0.82
N SER A 35 -13.80 -10.76 1.45
CA SER A 35 -14.71 -11.71 0.80
C SER A 35 -16.18 -11.26 0.71
N LEU A 36 -16.53 -10.07 1.22
CA LEU A 36 -17.86 -9.49 1.07
C LEU A 36 -17.91 -8.57 -0.16
N HIS A 37 -18.86 -8.78 -1.08
CA HIS A 37 -19.03 -8.00 -2.31
C HIS A 37 -19.04 -6.48 -2.11
N THR A 38 -19.59 -6.00 -0.99
CA THR A 38 -19.63 -4.57 -0.62
C THR A 38 -18.24 -4.00 -0.26
N VAL A 39 -17.35 -4.83 0.29
CA VAL A 39 -15.97 -4.46 0.62
C VAL A 39 -15.14 -4.35 -0.65
N LYS A 40 -15.39 -5.20 -1.65
CA LYS A 40 -14.70 -5.17 -2.95
C LYS A 40 -14.95 -3.86 -3.71
N ALA A 41 -16.20 -3.43 -3.85
CA ALA A 41 -16.54 -2.22 -4.60
C ALA A 41 -15.98 -0.94 -3.94
N ARG A 42 -16.00 -0.88 -2.60
CA ARG A 42 -15.39 0.22 -1.85
C ARG A 42 -13.88 0.29 -2.10
N ASP A 43 -13.23 -0.86 -2.13
CA ASP A 43 -11.79 -0.94 -2.33
C ASP A 43 -11.35 -0.64 -3.76
N GLU A 44 -12.14 -1.04 -4.76
CA GLU A 44 -11.90 -0.64 -6.16
C GLU A 44 -11.97 0.88 -6.33
N ARG A 45 -12.96 1.53 -5.71
CA ARG A 45 -13.07 3.00 -5.73
C ARG A 45 -11.88 3.67 -5.03
N ARG A 46 -11.52 3.19 -3.84
CA ARG A 46 -10.35 3.69 -3.10
C ARG A 46 -9.08 3.58 -3.95
N GLU A 47 -8.86 2.44 -4.58
CA GLU A 47 -7.69 2.19 -5.41
C GLU A 47 -7.66 3.10 -6.64
N ALA A 48 -8.80 3.29 -7.30
CA ALA A 48 -8.93 4.21 -8.43
C ALA A 48 -8.59 5.66 -8.02
N ASP A 49 -9.18 6.15 -6.93
CA ASP A 49 -8.97 7.53 -6.45
C ASP A 49 -7.50 7.79 -6.07
N LEU A 50 -6.85 6.82 -5.41
CA LEU A 50 -5.43 6.92 -5.05
C LEU A 50 -4.53 6.89 -6.30
N LYS A 51 -4.84 6.03 -7.28
CA LYS A 51 -4.12 5.98 -8.57
C LYS A 51 -4.27 7.28 -9.36
N GLU A 52 -5.47 7.87 -9.40
CA GLU A 52 -5.71 9.17 -10.04
C GLU A 52 -4.87 10.29 -9.41
N ARG A 53 -4.64 10.22 -8.09
CA ARG A 53 -3.74 11.12 -7.35
C ARG A 53 -2.26 10.82 -7.57
N GLY A 54 -1.93 9.85 -8.42
CA GLY A 54 -0.56 9.42 -8.76
C GLY A 54 0.09 8.54 -7.70
N TRP A 55 -0.69 7.89 -6.84
CA TRP A 55 -0.18 6.93 -5.87
C TRP A 55 -0.23 5.51 -6.41
N ARG A 56 0.84 4.76 -6.14
CA ARG A 56 0.83 3.30 -6.25
C ARG A 56 0.46 2.70 -4.90
N ILE A 57 -0.22 1.56 -4.93
CA ILE A 57 -0.61 0.82 -3.73
C ILE A 57 0.06 -0.55 -3.79
N LEU A 58 0.84 -0.87 -2.75
CA LEU A 58 1.38 -2.20 -2.49
C LEU A 58 0.58 -2.81 -1.34
N ARG A 59 -0.21 -3.84 -1.63
CA ARG A 59 -0.88 -4.64 -0.60
C ARG A 59 0.02 -5.79 -0.18
N ILE A 60 0.25 -5.93 1.11
CA ILE A 60 1.05 -7.00 1.69
C ILE A 60 0.10 -7.88 2.53
N PRO A 61 -0.04 -9.18 2.21
CA PRO A 61 -0.83 -10.09 3.03
C PRO A 61 -0.33 -10.08 4.47
N ASN A 62 -1.25 -10.10 5.43
CA ASN A 62 -0.90 -10.09 6.86
C ASN A 62 0.06 -11.24 7.24
N ALA A 63 -0.04 -12.40 6.61
CA ALA A 63 0.88 -13.53 6.81
C ALA A 63 2.33 -13.19 6.39
N ASP A 64 2.51 -12.39 5.37
CA ASP A 64 3.83 -11.99 4.84
C ASP A 64 4.42 -10.81 5.61
N ALA A 65 3.58 -9.97 6.23
CA ALA A 65 4.01 -8.80 6.99
C ALA A 65 4.91 -9.14 8.20
N PHE A 66 4.81 -10.36 8.74
CA PHE A 66 5.63 -10.84 9.86
C PHE A 66 6.99 -11.41 9.44
N HIS A 67 7.28 -11.49 8.14
CA HIS A 67 8.54 -12.05 7.61
C HIS A 67 9.42 -10.93 7.04
N PRO A 68 10.44 -10.44 7.77
CA PRO A 68 11.22 -9.27 7.35
C PRO A 68 11.84 -9.39 5.96
N GLU A 69 12.35 -10.57 5.60
CA GLU A 69 12.92 -10.83 4.28
C GLU A 69 11.88 -10.76 3.15
N HIS A 70 10.65 -11.20 3.42
CA HIS A 70 9.57 -11.13 2.44
C HIS A 70 9.12 -9.68 2.28
N LEU A 71 8.90 -8.97 3.39
CA LEU A 71 8.58 -7.55 3.40
C LEU A 71 9.60 -6.72 2.61
N HIS A 72 10.89 -6.92 2.90
CA HIS A 72 11.98 -6.22 2.23
C HIS A 72 11.98 -6.48 0.72
N ARG A 73 11.76 -7.73 0.30
CA ARG A 73 11.68 -8.11 -1.12
C ARG A 73 10.52 -7.43 -1.83
N LEU A 74 9.31 -7.47 -1.25
CA LEU A 74 8.11 -6.89 -1.85
C LEU A 74 8.25 -5.38 -2.01
N VAL A 75 8.73 -4.69 -0.96
CA VAL A 75 8.91 -3.23 -0.99
C VAL A 75 10.00 -2.86 -2.00
N ASN A 76 11.12 -3.56 -2.03
CA ASN A 76 12.18 -3.27 -3.01
C ASN A 76 11.74 -3.52 -4.45
N SER A 77 10.99 -4.59 -4.72
CA SER A 77 10.43 -4.83 -6.05
C SER A 77 9.53 -3.68 -6.48
N ALA A 78 8.63 -3.23 -5.59
CA ALA A 78 7.73 -2.11 -5.89
C ALA A 78 8.46 -0.79 -6.11
N LEU A 79 9.60 -0.59 -5.45
CA LEU A 79 10.47 0.57 -5.63
C LEU A 79 11.30 0.51 -6.92
N GLN A 80 11.76 -0.66 -7.34
CA GLN A 80 12.49 -0.83 -8.60
C GLN A 80 11.59 -0.61 -9.82
N ASP A 81 10.31 -0.96 -9.72
CA ASP A 81 9.33 -0.68 -10.78
C ASP A 81 8.98 0.82 -10.93
N LEU A 82 9.54 1.70 -10.09
CA LEU A 82 9.30 3.16 -10.14
C LEU A 82 10.38 3.92 -10.93
N ASP A 83 11.52 3.28 -11.21
CA ASP A 83 12.61 3.82 -12.05
C ASP A 83 12.38 3.52 -13.54
#